data_AF-A0A933GWY7-F1
#
_entry.id   AF-A0A933GWY7-F1
#
_cell.length_a   1.000
_cell.length_b   1.000
_cell.length_c   1.000
_cell.angle_alpha   90.00
_cell.angle_beta   90.00
_cell.angle_gamma   90.00
#
_symmetry.space_group_name_H-M   'P 1'
#
loop_
_entity.id
_entity.type
_entity.pdbx_description
1 polymer ?
#
loop_
_entity_poly.entity_id
_entity_poly.type
_entity_poly.pdbx_seq_one_letter_code
_entity_poly.pdbx_strand_id
1 'polypeptide(L)'
;MAVTLLTAILALPALAQCESCPQAGPEHEKLYYFIGEWTGEETWAACEQMPEGGKGASTYEVKRTLGGMFVEMEYSTQIDKTFFQGKAILGYDAQAKCYRMWWFDCSGTPCLEPASGKWDGNTLVFEGSGECGGVAYKGRYTYEIKGHNEFVFTMACSFGGADLAETFRSTVKRVGGRLAASSAGPAQSAGASGAAGAELPECCKKAASTAAGAELSECCKKAAEARATGGELPDCCKKCEEAKATGGEMPDCCKKQGEGAGGCKEHAGAEKESEKDAEKK
;
A
#
# COMPACT_ATOMS: atom_id res chain seq x y z
N MET A 1 5.96 -43.63 -48.94
CA MET A 1 5.83 -42.38 -48.17
C MET A 1 5.30 -42.74 -46.80
N ALA A 2 6.13 -42.65 -45.75
CA ALA A 2 5.70 -42.79 -44.36
C ALA A 2 6.47 -41.71 -43.58
N VAL A 3 5.76 -40.67 -43.15
CA VAL A 3 6.32 -39.57 -42.36
C VAL A 3 5.90 -39.83 -40.91
N THR A 4 6.86 -40.23 -40.09
CA THR A 4 6.66 -40.46 -38.66
C THR A 4 6.89 -39.14 -37.93
N LEU A 5 5.83 -38.54 -37.39
CA LEU A 5 5.88 -37.27 -36.68
C LEU A 5 6.22 -37.51 -35.20
N LEU A 6 7.41 -37.10 -34.77
CA LEU A 6 7.87 -37.16 -33.38
C LEU A 6 7.47 -35.86 -32.67
N THR A 7 6.45 -35.90 -31.82
CA THR A 7 6.04 -34.76 -30.97
C THR A 7 6.90 -34.71 -29.71
N ALA A 8 7.84 -33.76 -29.67
CA ALA A 8 8.58 -33.41 -28.46
C ALA A 8 7.67 -32.58 -27.54
N ILE A 9 7.28 -33.13 -26.40
CA ILE A 9 6.59 -32.41 -25.32
C ILE A 9 7.65 -31.60 -24.57
N LEU A 10 7.66 -30.29 -24.78
CA LEU A 10 8.41 -29.34 -23.97
C LEU A 10 7.74 -29.24 -22.59
N ALA A 11 8.33 -29.89 -21.60
CA ALA A 11 7.98 -29.70 -20.20
C ALA A 11 8.39 -28.28 -19.77
N LEU A 12 7.41 -27.42 -19.54
CA LEU A 12 7.59 -26.13 -18.87
C LEU A 12 8.03 -26.39 -17.42
N PRO A 13 9.09 -25.74 -16.91
CA PRO A 13 9.44 -25.87 -15.51
C PRO A 13 8.34 -25.23 -14.68
N ALA A 14 7.61 -26.05 -13.92
CA ALA A 14 6.75 -25.57 -12.86
C ALA A 14 7.62 -24.74 -11.91
N LEU A 15 7.24 -23.47 -11.69
CA LEU A 15 7.85 -22.65 -10.66
C LEU A 15 7.69 -23.41 -9.35
N ALA A 16 8.82 -23.82 -8.76
CA ALA A 16 8.89 -24.52 -7.50
C ALA A 16 8.19 -23.69 -6.42
N GLN A 17 6.95 -24.04 -6.11
CA GLN A 17 6.35 -23.67 -4.84
C GLN A 17 7.18 -24.39 -3.76
N CYS A 18 7.64 -23.65 -2.77
CA CYS A 18 8.28 -24.22 -1.59
C CYS A 18 7.28 -25.17 -0.91
N GLU A 19 7.42 -26.49 -1.17
CA GLU A 19 6.52 -27.52 -0.65
C GLU A 19 6.54 -27.65 0.89
N SER A 20 7.37 -26.86 1.58
CA SER A 20 7.56 -26.92 3.04
C SER A 20 7.02 -25.72 3.82
N CYS A 21 6.46 -24.69 3.18
CA CYS A 21 5.84 -23.59 3.93
C CYS A 21 4.42 -23.97 4.40
N PRO A 22 4.06 -23.72 5.66
CA PRO A 22 2.68 -23.91 6.13
C PRO A 22 1.69 -23.18 5.22
N GLN A 23 0.60 -23.86 4.86
CA GLN A 23 -0.47 -23.29 4.06
C GLN A 23 -1.60 -22.81 4.95
N ALA A 24 -2.22 -21.69 4.57
CA ALA A 24 -3.40 -21.18 5.25
C ALA A 24 -4.55 -22.20 5.15
N GLY A 25 -5.04 -22.66 6.30
CA GLY A 25 -6.22 -23.52 6.40
C GLY A 25 -7.53 -22.75 6.60
N PRO A 26 -8.68 -23.44 6.69
CA PRO A 26 -10.02 -22.83 6.80
C PRO A 26 -10.17 -21.82 7.94
N GLU A 27 -9.49 -22.03 9.07
CA GLU A 27 -9.53 -21.10 10.19
C GLU A 27 -8.86 -19.76 9.87
N HIS A 28 -7.78 -19.76 9.08
CA HIS A 28 -7.15 -18.54 8.57
C HIS A 28 -8.06 -17.83 7.57
N GLU A 29 -8.76 -18.60 6.72
CA GLU A 29 -9.67 -18.05 5.71
C GLU A 29 -10.84 -17.26 6.31
N LYS A 30 -11.32 -17.64 7.51
CA LYS A 30 -12.34 -16.85 8.22
C LYS A 30 -11.88 -15.42 8.52
N LEU A 31 -10.59 -15.20 8.79
CA LEU A 31 -10.04 -13.85 8.98
C LEU A 31 -10.00 -13.06 7.66
N TYR A 32 -10.06 -13.73 6.51
CA TYR A 32 -9.99 -13.04 5.22
C TYR A 32 -11.23 -12.21 4.89
N TYR A 33 -12.32 -12.34 5.67
CA TYR A 33 -13.44 -11.43 5.60
C TYR A 33 -13.00 -9.96 5.67
N PHE A 34 -12.04 -9.66 6.55
CA PHE A 34 -11.59 -8.30 6.81
C PHE A 34 -10.72 -7.72 5.68
N ILE A 35 -10.21 -8.53 4.74
CA ILE A 35 -9.29 -8.04 3.69
C ILE A 35 -9.95 -6.95 2.86
N GLY A 36 -9.22 -5.86 2.61
CA GLY A 36 -9.64 -4.72 1.82
C GLY A 36 -9.57 -3.41 2.60
N GLU A 37 -10.18 -2.40 2.00
CA GLU A 37 -10.26 -1.05 2.58
C GLU A 37 -11.62 -0.82 3.20
N TRP A 38 -11.64 -0.15 4.35
CA TRP A 38 -12.85 0.15 5.10
C TRP A 38 -12.81 1.55 5.67
N THR A 39 -13.99 2.12 5.89
CA THR A 39 -14.19 3.36 6.65
C THR A 39 -15.16 3.10 7.79
N GLY A 40 -14.93 3.74 8.93
CA GLY A 40 -15.74 3.59 10.13
C GLY A 40 -16.24 4.93 10.63
N GLU A 41 -17.47 4.93 11.14
CA GLU A 41 -17.95 5.97 12.06
C GLU A 41 -17.82 5.42 13.47
N GLU A 42 -17.09 6.12 14.34
CA GLU A 42 -16.77 5.64 15.69
C GLU A 42 -17.18 6.61 16.79
N THR A 43 -17.47 6.04 17.95
CA THR A 43 -17.78 6.74 19.18
C THR A 43 -16.92 6.18 20.29
N TRP A 44 -16.26 7.08 21.01
CA TRP A 44 -15.45 6.80 22.18
C TRP A 44 -16.20 7.27 23.42
N ALA A 45 -16.29 6.41 24.42
CA ALA A 45 -16.80 6.80 25.72
C ALA A 45 -15.78 7.68 26.46
N ALA A 46 -16.27 8.51 27.39
CA ALA A 46 -15.42 9.24 28.30
C ALA A 46 -14.63 8.29 29.20
N CYS A 47 -13.32 8.51 29.31
CA CYS A 47 -12.44 7.79 30.22
C CYS A 47 -11.36 8.72 30.77
N GLU A 48 -10.51 8.24 31.68
CA GLU A 48 -9.45 9.05 32.28
C GLU A 48 -8.50 9.65 31.23
N GLN A 49 -8.22 8.89 30.16
CA GLN A 49 -7.36 9.30 29.05
C GLN A 49 -8.07 10.16 27.98
N MET A 50 -9.40 10.04 27.86
CA MET A 50 -10.25 10.90 27.02
C MET A 50 -11.48 11.36 27.82
N PRO A 51 -11.36 12.41 28.65
CA PRO A 51 -12.43 12.83 29.56
C PRO A 51 -13.73 13.24 28.86
N GLU A 52 -13.63 13.76 27.64
CA GLU A 52 -14.79 14.22 26.86
C GLU A 52 -15.37 13.10 25.97
N GLY A 53 -14.70 11.95 25.87
CA GLY A 53 -14.98 10.96 24.84
C GLY A 53 -14.82 11.59 23.44
N GLY A 54 -15.58 11.10 22.46
CA GLY A 54 -15.63 11.76 21.16
C GLY A 54 -16.26 10.93 20.07
N LYS A 55 -16.38 11.54 18.89
CA LYS A 55 -16.74 10.85 17.66
C LYS A 55 -15.62 11.04 16.65
N GLY A 56 -15.32 9.97 15.92
CA GLY A 56 -14.26 9.98 14.92
C GLY A 56 -14.72 9.35 13.60
N ALA A 57 -13.89 9.56 12.58
CA ALA A 57 -13.96 8.81 11.34
C ALA A 57 -12.68 7.99 11.21
N SER A 58 -12.83 6.67 11.14
CA SER A 58 -11.71 5.75 10.98
C SER A 58 -11.56 5.24 9.56
N THR A 59 -10.33 4.87 9.23
CA THR A 59 -9.99 4.12 8.02
C THR A 59 -9.25 2.85 8.42
N TYR A 60 -9.46 1.79 7.65
CA TYR A 60 -8.79 0.51 7.85
C TYR A 60 -8.24 0.03 6.51
N GLU A 61 -6.97 -0.37 6.50
CA GLU A 61 -6.35 -1.09 5.39
C GLU A 61 -5.97 -2.49 5.87
N VAL A 62 -6.55 -3.51 5.25
CA VAL A 62 -6.41 -4.88 5.73
C VAL A 62 -5.89 -5.79 4.62
N LYS A 63 -4.77 -6.47 4.89
CA LYS A 63 -4.10 -7.34 3.91
C LYS A 63 -3.68 -8.67 4.53
N ARG A 64 -3.54 -9.68 3.66
CA ARG A 64 -2.88 -10.94 4.03
C ARG A 64 -1.39 -10.68 4.14
N THR A 65 -0.73 -11.29 5.12
CA THR A 65 0.72 -11.21 5.27
C THR A 65 1.29 -12.60 5.57
N LEU A 66 2.62 -12.73 5.49
CA LEU A 66 3.35 -13.96 5.84
C LEU A 66 2.76 -15.23 5.18
N GLY A 67 2.52 -15.17 3.86
CA GLY A 67 1.97 -16.30 3.10
C GLY A 67 0.48 -16.60 3.36
N GLY A 68 -0.27 -15.66 3.95
CA GLY A 68 -1.68 -15.85 4.31
C GLY A 68 -1.89 -16.45 5.71
N MET A 69 -0.82 -16.75 6.44
CA MET A 69 -0.92 -17.26 7.81
C MET A 69 -1.42 -16.19 8.79
N PHE A 70 -1.33 -14.90 8.41
CA PHE A 70 -1.79 -13.79 9.23
C PHE A 70 -2.52 -12.74 8.39
N VAL A 71 -3.36 -11.96 9.07
CA VAL A 71 -4.00 -10.76 8.54
C VAL A 71 -3.43 -9.56 9.28
N GLU A 72 -2.97 -8.57 8.53
CA GLU A 72 -2.53 -7.28 9.06
C GLU A 72 -3.63 -6.25 8.80
N MET A 73 -4.06 -5.56 9.85
CA MET A 73 -5.07 -4.49 9.80
C MET A 73 -4.43 -3.21 10.31
N GLU A 74 -4.19 -2.26 9.42
CA GLU A 74 -3.83 -0.89 9.77
C GLU A 74 -5.09 -0.10 10.05
N TYR A 75 -5.06 0.70 11.11
CA TYR A 75 -6.14 1.54 11.58
C TYR A 75 -5.63 2.96 11.76
N SER A 76 -6.40 3.93 11.29
CA SER A 76 -6.19 5.32 11.64
C SER A 76 -7.53 6.00 11.88
N THR A 77 -7.55 6.95 12.82
CA THR A 77 -8.73 7.77 13.11
C THR A 77 -8.35 9.19 13.41
N GLN A 78 -9.29 10.09 13.13
CA GLN A 78 -9.24 11.47 13.57
C GLN A 78 -10.45 11.75 14.47
N ILE A 79 -10.16 12.15 15.71
CA ILE A 79 -11.15 12.59 16.70
C ILE A 79 -10.83 14.06 16.97
N ASP A 80 -11.68 14.97 16.48
CA ASP A 80 -11.43 16.41 16.49
C ASP A 80 -10.03 16.78 15.91
N LYS A 81 -9.09 17.18 16.77
CA LYS A 81 -7.71 17.54 16.41
C LYS A 81 -6.69 16.44 16.75
N THR A 82 -7.16 15.33 17.32
CA THR A 82 -6.32 14.22 17.76
C THR A 82 -6.31 13.15 16.69
N PHE A 83 -5.12 12.79 16.24
CA PHE A 83 -4.89 11.69 15.31
C PHE A 83 -4.39 10.48 16.08
N PHE A 84 -4.95 9.31 15.79
CA PHE A 84 -4.54 8.06 16.41
C PHE A 84 -4.35 6.99 15.33
N GLN A 85 -3.30 6.19 15.49
CA GLN A 85 -2.94 5.11 14.59
C GLN A 85 -2.63 3.85 15.36
N GLY A 86 -3.05 2.72 14.80
CA GLY A 86 -2.68 1.41 15.30
C GLY A 86 -2.64 0.36 14.21
N LYS A 87 -2.15 -0.82 14.58
CA LYS A 87 -2.04 -1.99 13.72
C LYS A 87 -2.39 -3.22 14.54
N ALA A 88 -3.31 -4.01 14.01
CA ALA A 88 -3.56 -5.35 14.50
C ALA A 88 -2.87 -6.39 13.61
N ILE A 89 -2.29 -7.42 14.23
CA ILE A 89 -1.95 -8.68 13.56
C ILE A 89 -2.92 -9.73 14.07
N LEU A 90 -3.63 -10.39 13.17
CA LEU A 90 -4.58 -11.45 13.47
C LEU A 90 -4.06 -12.78 12.92
N GLY A 91 -4.15 -13.83 13.71
CA GLY A 91 -3.74 -15.17 13.30
C GLY A 91 -4.57 -16.27 13.98
N TYR A 92 -4.34 -17.51 13.57
CA TYR A 92 -4.92 -18.69 14.20
C TYR A 92 -3.83 -19.53 14.85
N ASP A 93 -3.98 -19.80 16.14
CA ASP A 93 -3.11 -20.72 16.88
C ASP A 93 -3.72 -22.13 16.81
N ALA A 94 -3.11 -23.00 16.01
CA ALA A 94 -3.57 -24.37 15.84
C ALA A 94 -3.37 -25.26 17.08
N GLN A 95 -2.41 -24.93 17.95
CA GLN A 95 -2.17 -25.65 19.20
C GLN A 95 -3.22 -25.28 20.24
N ALA A 96 -3.44 -23.97 20.45
CA ALA A 96 -4.44 -23.46 21.38
C ALA A 96 -5.88 -23.53 20.85
N LYS A 97 -6.04 -23.77 19.54
CA LYS A 97 -7.32 -23.81 18.81
C LYS A 97 -8.13 -22.54 18.98
N CYS A 98 -7.46 -21.39 18.93
CA CYS A 98 -8.08 -20.08 19.06
C CYS A 98 -7.44 -19.07 18.10
N TYR A 99 -8.15 -17.98 17.86
CA TYR A 99 -7.59 -16.82 17.18
C TYR A 99 -6.71 -16.02 18.12
N ARG A 100 -5.74 -15.29 17.57
CA ARG A 100 -4.86 -14.42 18.33
C ARG A 100 -4.85 -13.05 17.70
N MET A 101 -4.91 -12.02 18.54
CA MET A 101 -4.80 -10.63 18.15
C MET A 101 -3.67 -9.95 18.91
N TRP A 102 -2.72 -9.40 18.16
CA TRP A 102 -1.69 -8.50 18.66
C TRP A 102 -2.04 -7.10 18.22
N TRP A 103 -1.90 -6.13 19.13
CA TRP A 103 -2.20 -4.73 18.86
C TRP A 103 -1.00 -3.85 19.17
N PHE A 104 -0.72 -2.91 18.27
CA PHE A 104 0.34 -1.93 18.39
C PHE A 104 -0.21 -0.56 18.00
N ASP A 105 0.06 0.48 18.77
CA ASP A 105 -0.43 1.83 18.47
C ASP A 105 0.56 2.94 18.80
N CYS A 106 0.21 4.15 18.38
CA CYS A 106 1.02 5.35 18.55
C CYS A 106 1.12 5.85 20.01
N SER A 107 0.44 5.22 20.98
CA SER A 107 0.67 5.52 22.40
C SER A 107 2.01 4.98 22.89
N GLY A 108 2.61 4.04 22.14
CA GLY A 108 3.88 3.41 22.52
C GLY A 108 3.79 2.52 23.76
N THR A 109 2.59 2.23 24.25
CA THR A 109 2.39 1.35 25.42
C THR A 109 2.15 -0.08 24.95
N PRO A 110 3.11 -1.01 25.13
CA PRO A 110 2.92 -2.37 24.67
C PRO A 110 1.95 -3.12 25.59
N CYS A 111 0.78 -3.52 25.07
CA CYS A 111 0.03 -4.62 25.66
C CYS A 111 0.76 -5.92 25.29
N LEU A 112 1.48 -6.51 26.24
CA LEU A 112 2.45 -7.57 25.98
C LEU A 112 1.79 -8.91 25.59
N GLU A 113 0.58 -9.18 26.09
CA GLU A 113 -0.09 -10.46 25.86
C GLU A 113 -1.14 -10.37 24.73
N PRO A 114 -1.11 -11.31 23.77
CA PRO A 114 -2.10 -11.31 22.69
C PRO A 114 -3.47 -11.73 23.22
N ALA A 115 -4.52 -11.07 22.73
CA ALA A 115 -5.89 -11.47 23.04
C ALA A 115 -6.23 -12.80 22.35
N SER A 116 -6.96 -13.66 23.04
CA SER A 116 -7.47 -14.94 22.50
C SER A 116 -8.87 -14.74 21.95
N GLY A 117 -9.12 -15.23 20.74
CA GLY A 117 -10.40 -15.06 20.08
C GLY A 117 -11.08 -16.33 19.62
N LYS A 118 -12.40 -16.26 19.46
CA LYS A 118 -13.26 -17.31 18.93
C LYS A 118 -14.38 -16.71 18.10
N TRP A 119 -14.79 -17.44 17.06
CA TRP A 119 -16.04 -17.16 16.35
C TRP A 119 -17.22 -17.75 17.13
N ASP A 120 -18.28 -16.96 17.25
CA ASP A 120 -19.61 -17.37 17.66
C ASP A 120 -20.60 -16.89 16.59
N GLY A 121 -21.05 -17.81 15.74
CA GLY A 121 -21.85 -17.49 14.56
C GLY A 121 -21.13 -16.51 13.63
N ASN A 122 -21.69 -15.30 13.50
CA ASN A 122 -21.16 -14.19 12.69
C ASN A 122 -20.31 -13.20 13.52
N THR A 123 -19.94 -13.53 14.74
CA THR A 123 -19.23 -12.63 15.65
C THR A 123 -17.86 -13.20 16.01
N LEU A 124 -16.80 -12.43 15.82
CA LEU A 124 -15.45 -12.77 16.30
C LEU A 124 -15.18 -11.98 17.58
N VAL A 125 -15.02 -12.68 18.70
CA VAL A 125 -14.75 -12.07 20.00
C VAL A 125 -13.33 -12.41 20.42
N PHE A 126 -12.52 -11.40 20.71
CA PHE A 126 -11.23 -11.54 21.38
C PHE A 126 -11.32 -11.06 22.82
N GLU A 127 -10.68 -11.80 23.73
CA GLU A 127 -10.52 -11.41 25.12
C GLU A 127 -9.03 -11.42 25.48
N GLY A 128 -8.57 -10.34 26.11
CA GLY A 128 -7.21 -10.16 26.57
C GLY A 128 -7.18 -9.68 28.01
N SER A 129 -6.12 -10.03 28.71
CA SER A 129 -5.86 -9.50 30.05
C SER A 129 -4.36 -9.42 30.26
N GLY A 130 -3.92 -8.47 31.09
CA GLY A 130 -2.51 -8.32 31.41
C GLY A 130 -2.29 -7.08 32.25
N GLU A 131 -1.13 -6.46 32.07
CA GLU A 131 -0.81 -5.16 32.65
C GLU A 131 -0.48 -4.18 31.53
N CYS A 132 -1.04 -2.97 31.64
CA CYS A 132 -0.78 -1.86 30.74
C CYS A 132 -0.31 -0.68 31.61
N GLY A 133 0.94 -0.23 31.43
CA GLY A 133 1.51 0.83 32.25
C GLY A 133 1.57 0.53 33.76
N GLY A 134 1.70 -0.75 34.14
CA GLY A 134 1.68 -1.18 35.55
C GLY A 134 0.28 -1.27 36.17
N VAL A 135 -0.77 -1.05 35.39
CA VAL A 135 -2.17 -1.18 35.82
C VAL A 135 -2.77 -2.44 35.20
N ALA A 136 -3.45 -3.25 36.01
CA ALA A 136 -4.16 -4.43 35.53
C ALA A 136 -5.18 -4.04 34.45
N TYR A 137 -5.15 -4.75 33.33
CA TYR A 137 -5.95 -4.52 32.14
C TYR A 137 -6.78 -5.76 31.80
N LYS A 138 -8.04 -5.55 31.40
CA LYS A 138 -8.85 -6.53 30.66
C LYS A 138 -9.48 -5.86 29.45
N GLY A 139 -9.47 -6.54 28.32
CA GLY A 139 -10.06 -6.09 27.07
C GLY A 139 -10.96 -7.17 26.47
N ARG A 140 -12.09 -6.74 25.92
CA ARG A 140 -12.91 -7.54 25.02
C ARG A 140 -13.11 -6.77 23.73
N TYR A 141 -12.83 -7.42 22.61
CA TYR A 141 -12.88 -6.84 21.28
C TYR A 141 -13.82 -7.69 20.43
N THR A 142 -14.93 -7.11 20.01
CA THR A 142 -16.02 -7.82 19.35
C THR A 142 -16.18 -7.28 17.94
N TYR A 143 -16.05 -8.16 16.94
CA TYR A 143 -16.31 -7.88 15.54
C TYR A 143 -17.58 -8.62 15.13
N GLU A 144 -18.69 -7.90 15.03
CA GLU A 144 -19.98 -8.46 14.61
C GLU A 144 -20.20 -8.23 13.11
N ILE A 145 -20.22 -9.30 12.32
CA ILE A 145 -20.38 -9.23 10.86
C ILE A 145 -21.85 -9.00 10.50
N LYS A 146 -22.17 -7.85 9.88
CA LYS A 146 -23.53 -7.45 9.46
C LYS A 146 -23.83 -7.78 8.00
N GLY A 147 -22.86 -8.29 7.27
CA GLY A 147 -22.97 -8.67 5.86
C GLY A 147 -21.60 -8.67 5.20
N HIS A 148 -21.57 -8.70 3.86
CA HIS A 148 -20.31 -8.81 3.10
C HIS A 148 -19.43 -7.55 3.18
N ASN A 149 -20.06 -6.40 3.44
CA ASN A 149 -19.46 -5.06 3.33
C ASN A 149 -19.64 -4.23 4.59
N GLU A 150 -20.04 -4.84 5.71
CA GLU A 150 -20.27 -4.13 6.95
C GLU A 150 -20.03 -5.02 8.17
N PHE A 151 -19.32 -4.48 9.15
CA PHE A 151 -19.20 -5.06 10.48
C PHE A 151 -19.25 -3.97 11.55
N VAL A 152 -19.65 -4.33 12.76
CA VAL A 152 -19.59 -3.45 13.93
C VAL A 152 -18.43 -3.92 14.80
N PHE A 153 -17.53 -3.00 15.11
CA PHE A 153 -16.45 -3.22 16.05
C PHE A 153 -16.79 -2.58 17.40
N THR A 154 -16.69 -3.33 18.48
CA THR A 154 -16.89 -2.84 19.84
C THR A 154 -15.71 -3.24 20.71
N MET A 155 -15.19 -2.31 21.48
CA MET A 155 -14.16 -2.58 22.48
C MET A 155 -14.70 -2.20 23.86
N ALA A 156 -14.58 -3.17 24.77
CA ALA A 156 -14.84 -2.98 26.18
C ALA A 156 -13.54 -3.20 26.95
N CYS A 157 -13.24 -2.29 27.87
CA CYS A 157 -12.00 -2.27 28.63
C CYS A 157 -12.28 -2.14 30.12
N SER A 158 -11.35 -2.65 30.92
CA SER A 158 -11.29 -2.49 32.37
C SER A 158 -9.84 -2.23 32.77
N PHE A 159 -9.66 -1.27 33.68
CA PHE A 159 -8.38 -0.91 34.27
C PHE A 159 -8.49 -0.98 35.79
N GLY A 160 -7.42 -1.40 36.47
CA GLY A 160 -7.32 -1.39 37.93
C GLY A 160 -8.31 -2.32 38.64
N GLY A 161 -8.86 -3.32 37.92
CA GLY A 161 -9.82 -4.27 38.47
C GLY A 161 -11.28 -3.80 38.48
N ALA A 162 -11.59 -2.67 37.84
CA ALA A 162 -12.97 -2.23 37.63
C ALA A 162 -13.75 -3.21 36.73
N ASP A 163 -15.07 -3.04 36.66
CA ASP A 163 -15.90 -3.80 35.72
C ASP A 163 -15.58 -3.43 34.27
N LEU A 164 -15.74 -4.41 33.38
CA LEU A 164 -15.55 -4.22 31.95
C LEU A 164 -16.65 -3.29 31.41
N ALA A 165 -16.26 -2.14 30.85
CA ALA A 165 -17.18 -1.17 30.29
C ALA A 165 -16.93 -1.00 28.78
N GLU A 166 -17.99 -0.82 28.00
CA GLU A 166 -17.85 -0.46 26.58
C GLU A 166 -17.22 0.93 26.47
N THR A 167 -16.03 1.00 25.88
CA THR A 167 -15.26 2.24 25.73
C THR A 167 -15.25 2.75 24.30
N PHE A 168 -15.58 1.90 23.34
CA PHE A 168 -15.51 2.21 21.93
C PHE A 168 -16.51 1.39 21.13
N ARG A 169 -17.12 2.03 20.13
CA ARG A 169 -17.93 1.38 19.11
C ARG A 169 -17.70 2.03 17.76
N SER A 170 -17.56 1.23 16.71
CA SER A 170 -17.50 1.68 15.33
C SER A 170 -18.37 0.84 14.41
N THR A 171 -19.12 1.50 13.54
CA THR A 171 -19.78 0.86 12.40
C THR A 171 -18.87 1.02 11.20
N VAL A 172 -18.36 -0.10 10.69
CA VAL A 172 -17.32 -0.13 9.66
C VAL A 172 -17.90 -0.67 8.35
N LYS A 173 -17.72 0.07 7.27
CA LYS A 173 -18.22 -0.24 5.93
C LYS A 173 -17.08 -0.35 4.94
N ARG A 174 -17.20 -1.31 4.02
CA ARG A 174 -16.19 -1.53 2.98
C ARG A 174 -16.20 -0.34 2.01
N VAL A 175 -15.02 0.14 1.64
CA VAL A 175 -14.89 1.14 0.58
C VAL A 175 -15.27 0.49 -0.75
N GLY A 176 -16.15 1.12 -1.51
CA GLY A 176 -16.64 0.62 -2.80
C GLY A 176 -15.52 0.60 -3.84
N GLY A 177 -14.77 -0.50 -3.88
CA GLY A 177 -13.68 -0.75 -4.80
C GLY A 177 -13.44 -2.25 -4.93
N ARG A 178 -13.13 -2.72 -6.14
CA ARG A 178 -12.91 -4.12 -6.50
C ARG A 178 -12.05 -4.81 -5.42
N LEU A 179 -12.52 -5.94 -4.87
CA LEU A 179 -11.74 -6.82 -3.99
C LEU A 179 -10.32 -6.93 -4.57
N ALA A 180 -9.32 -6.40 -3.85
CA ALA A 180 -7.94 -6.49 -4.28
C ALA A 180 -7.58 -7.98 -4.41
N ALA A 181 -7.49 -8.43 -5.67
CA ALA A 181 -7.08 -9.79 -5.97
C ALA A 181 -5.66 -9.99 -5.42
N SER A 182 -5.53 -10.97 -4.54
CA SER A 182 -4.29 -11.46 -3.98
C SER A 182 -3.22 -11.68 -5.06
N SER A 183 -2.14 -10.89 -5.03
CA SER A 183 -0.84 -11.30 -5.54
C SER A 183 0.20 -11.15 -4.43
N ALA A 184 0.76 -12.30 -4.03
CA ALA A 184 1.89 -12.36 -3.13
C ALA A 184 3.18 -12.05 -3.91
N GLY A 185 3.96 -11.08 -3.41
CA GLY A 185 5.30 -10.71 -3.89
C GLY A 185 5.71 -9.36 -3.29
N PRO A 186 6.95 -9.18 -2.82
CA PRO A 186 7.23 -8.35 -1.64
C PRO A 186 7.15 -6.85 -1.96
N ALA A 187 6.29 -6.14 -1.23
CA ALA A 187 6.39 -4.69 -1.11
C ALA A 187 7.40 -4.36 -0.01
N GLN A 188 8.60 -3.95 -0.43
CA GLN A 188 9.46 -3.13 0.40
C GLN A 188 8.73 -1.80 0.68
N SER A 189 8.80 -1.41 1.95
CA SER A 189 8.45 -0.14 2.57
C SER A 189 8.28 1.07 1.63
N ALA A 190 7.13 1.72 1.73
CA ALA A 190 7.02 3.15 1.48
C ALA A 190 6.21 3.79 2.61
N GLY A 191 6.91 4.44 3.53
CA GLY A 191 6.34 5.50 4.34
C GLY A 191 6.22 6.78 3.51
N ALA A 192 5.15 7.52 3.80
CA ALA A 192 4.91 8.95 3.60
C ALA A 192 5.91 9.76 2.75
N SER A 193 5.43 10.39 1.67
CA SER A 193 5.15 11.83 1.62
C SER A 193 4.76 12.24 0.20
N GLY A 194 4.00 13.33 0.08
CA GLY A 194 3.65 13.93 -1.20
C GLY A 194 4.85 14.25 -2.09
N ALA A 195 4.56 14.38 -3.38
CA ALA A 195 5.45 14.86 -4.43
C ALA A 195 6.75 14.05 -4.62
N ALA A 196 6.67 12.79 -5.04
CA ALA A 196 7.76 12.12 -5.76
C ALA A 196 7.22 10.90 -6.52
N GLY A 197 7.20 10.95 -7.84
CA GLY A 197 6.73 9.83 -8.66
C GLY A 197 6.37 10.18 -10.09
N ALA A 198 6.85 11.30 -10.65
CA ALA A 198 6.91 11.41 -12.10
C ALA A 198 8.02 10.48 -12.58
N GLU A 199 7.68 9.26 -12.99
CA GLU A 199 8.64 8.34 -13.62
C GLU A 199 9.28 9.05 -14.82
N LEU A 200 10.61 9.24 -14.73
CA LEU A 200 11.45 9.69 -15.83
C LEU A 200 11.18 8.80 -17.05
N PRO A 201 11.10 9.36 -18.27
CA PRO A 201 11.03 8.56 -19.49
C PRO A 201 12.15 7.51 -19.50
N GLU A 202 11.88 6.32 -20.01
CA GLU A 202 12.83 5.20 -20.09
C GLU A 202 14.19 5.58 -20.71
N CYS A 203 14.24 6.60 -21.57
CA CYS A 203 15.50 7.14 -22.12
C CYS A 203 16.37 7.84 -21.07
N CYS A 204 15.77 8.46 -20.05
CA CYS A 204 16.49 9.13 -18.96
C CYS A 204 16.85 8.18 -17.81
N LYS A 205 16.12 7.06 -17.64
CA LYS A 205 16.46 6.03 -16.65
C LYS A 205 17.81 5.35 -16.96
N LYS A 206 18.15 5.20 -18.23
CA LYS A 206 19.41 4.56 -18.66
C LYS A 206 20.65 5.43 -18.42
N ALA A 207 20.50 6.76 -18.34
CA ALA A 207 21.57 7.67 -17.97
C ALA A 207 21.89 7.62 -16.47
N ALA A 208 20.88 7.37 -15.62
CA ALA A 208 21.04 7.27 -14.18
C ALA A 208 21.68 5.94 -13.74
N SER A 209 21.57 4.86 -14.54
CA SER A 209 22.06 3.53 -14.16
C SER A 209 23.48 3.19 -14.61
N THR A 210 24.13 4.01 -15.44
CA THR A 210 25.48 3.73 -15.97
C THR A 210 26.59 4.67 -15.54
N ALA A 211 26.35 5.66 -14.68
CA ALA A 211 27.43 6.42 -14.04
C ALA A 211 26.99 6.90 -12.66
N ALA A 212 27.58 6.33 -11.61
CA ALA A 212 27.54 6.92 -10.28
C ALA A 212 28.23 8.30 -10.34
N GLY A 213 27.45 9.35 -10.59
CA GLY A 213 27.91 10.75 -10.61
C GLY A 213 27.74 11.53 -11.92
N ALA A 214 26.98 11.06 -12.92
CA ALA A 214 26.68 11.90 -14.09
C ALA A 214 25.51 12.87 -13.79
N GLU A 215 25.74 14.18 -13.89
CA GLU A 215 24.67 15.18 -13.88
C GLU A 215 23.67 14.87 -15.00
N LEU A 216 22.38 14.76 -14.64
CA LEU A 216 21.30 14.64 -15.62
C LEU A 216 21.40 15.79 -16.63
N SER A 217 21.31 15.47 -17.92
CA SER A 217 21.26 16.50 -18.96
C SER A 217 20.06 17.43 -18.70
N GLU A 218 20.21 18.71 -19.06
CA GLU A 218 19.16 19.72 -18.84
C GLU A 218 17.81 19.32 -19.48
N CYS A 219 17.85 18.52 -20.54
CA CYS A 219 16.67 17.93 -21.17
C CYS A 219 15.93 16.94 -20.24
N CYS A 220 16.64 16.05 -19.56
CA CYS A 220 16.02 15.12 -18.60
C CYS A 220 15.50 15.84 -17.35
N LYS A 221 16.17 16.93 -16.92
CA LYS A 221 15.67 17.80 -15.83
C LYS A 221 14.33 18.45 -16.22
N LYS A 222 14.25 19.08 -17.40
CA LYS A 222 13.01 19.69 -17.91
C LYS A 222 11.88 18.68 -18.17
N ALA A 223 12.21 17.47 -18.63
CA ALA A 223 11.22 16.40 -18.83
C ALA A 223 10.63 15.88 -17.51
N ALA A 224 11.45 15.80 -16.44
CA ALA A 224 10.97 15.45 -15.11
C ALA A 224 10.04 16.53 -14.53
N GLU A 225 10.40 17.81 -14.70
CA GLU A 225 9.59 18.96 -14.26
C GLU A 225 8.25 19.06 -15.00
N ALA A 226 8.25 18.87 -16.33
CA ALA A 226 7.03 18.84 -17.12
C ALA A 226 6.09 17.73 -16.65
N ARG A 227 6.59 16.52 -16.38
CA ARG A 227 5.76 15.43 -15.85
C ARG A 227 5.30 15.65 -14.41
N ALA A 228 6.12 16.28 -13.58
CA ALA A 228 5.76 16.61 -12.19
C ALA A 228 4.65 17.67 -12.11
N THR A 229 4.55 18.54 -13.12
CA THR A 229 3.58 19.65 -13.17
C THR A 229 2.43 19.42 -14.14
N GLY A 230 2.40 18.27 -14.84
CA GLY A 230 1.42 18.00 -15.91
C GLY A 230 1.60 18.86 -17.17
N GLY A 231 2.78 19.47 -17.33
CA GLY A 231 3.17 20.28 -18.48
C GLY A 231 3.59 19.44 -19.70
N GLU A 232 3.65 20.10 -20.85
CA GLU A 232 3.97 19.45 -22.12
C GLU A 232 5.44 19.00 -22.20
N LEU A 233 5.69 17.76 -22.64
CA LEU A 233 7.05 17.25 -22.78
C LEU A 233 7.83 17.97 -23.89
N PRO A 234 9.14 18.17 -23.74
CA PRO A 234 9.99 18.68 -24.81
C PRO A 234 9.92 17.79 -26.06
N ASP A 235 9.96 18.41 -27.25
CA ASP A 235 9.80 17.71 -28.53
C ASP A 235 10.82 16.59 -28.78
N CYS A 236 12.02 16.71 -28.19
CA CYS A 236 13.02 15.65 -28.23
C CYS A 236 12.55 14.38 -27.49
N CYS A 237 11.86 14.51 -26.36
CA CYS A 237 11.33 13.37 -25.61
C CYS A 237 10.17 12.71 -26.35
N LYS A 238 9.27 13.53 -26.94
CA LYS A 238 8.16 13.01 -27.78
C LYS A 238 8.70 12.18 -28.95
N LYS A 239 9.70 12.70 -29.68
CA LYS A 239 10.31 11.99 -30.81
C LYS A 239 11.04 10.69 -30.43
N CYS A 240 11.69 10.64 -29.26
CA CYS A 240 12.32 9.38 -28.80
C CYS A 240 11.28 8.35 -28.31
N GLU A 241 10.14 8.77 -27.76
CA GLU A 241 9.03 7.86 -27.43
C GLU A 241 8.36 7.33 -28.71
N GLU A 242 8.14 8.17 -29.71
CA GLU A 242 7.60 7.76 -31.02
C GLU A 242 8.54 6.82 -31.79
N ALA A 243 9.84 7.10 -31.81
CA ALA A 243 10.83 6.21 -32.45
C ALA A 243 10.86 4.82 -31.79
N LYS A 244 10.73 4.75 -30.45
CA LYS A 244 10.62 3.46 -29.74
C LYS A 244 9.30 2.74 -30.06
N ALA A 245 8.19 3.46 -30.08
CA ALA A 245 6.87 2.88 -30.36
C ALA A 245 6.76 2.34 -31.80
N THR A 246 7.47 2.96 -32.74
CA THR A 246 7.43 2.60 -34.17
C THR A 246 8.62 1.76 -34.63
N GLY A 247 9.60 1.50 -33.75
CA GLY A 247 10.85 0.83 -34.10
C GLY A 247 11.75 1.66 -35.06
N GLY A 248 11.50 2.96 -35.14
CA GLY A 248 12.22 3.91 -35.99
C GLY A 248 13.62 4.26 -35.49
N GLU A 249 14.40 4.92 -36.35
CA GLU A 249 15.77 5.29 -36.02
C GLU A 249 15.82 6.33 -34.89
N MET A 250 16.59 6.03 -33.84
CA MET A 250 16.70 6.88 -32.66
C MET A 250 17.42 8.21 -32.99
N PRO A 251 16.92 9.38 -32.55
CA PRO A 251 17.62 10.65 -32.71
C PRO A 251 19.01 10.65 -32.09
N ASP A 252 19.96 11.39 -32.67
CA ASP A 252 21.37 11.39 -32.25
C ASP A 252 21.59 11.83 -30.79
N CYS A 253 20.72 12.68 -30.25
CA CYS A 253 20.73 13.05 -28.83
C CYS A 253 20.43 11.87 -27.89
N CYS A 254 19.61 10.91 -28.35
CA CYS A 254 19.29 9.67 -27.63
C CYS A 254 20.35 8.58 -27.89
N LYS A 255 21.16 8.69 -28.96
CA LYS A 255 22.27 7.76 -29.25
C LYS A 255 23.55 8.08 -28.46
N LYS A 256 23.86 9.35 -28.17
CA LYS A 256 25.10 9.77 -27.47
C LYS A 256 25.02 9.76 -25.92
N GLN A 257 24.44 8.73 -25.32
CA GLN A 257 24.50 8.53 -23.85
C GLN A 257 25.55 7.46 -23.51
N GLY A 258 26.79 7.91 -23.38
CA GLY A 258 27.94 7.05 -23.04
C GLY A 258 29.30 7.77 -22.96
N GLU A 259 29.41 9.00 -23.45
CA GLU A 259 30.63 9.79 -23.36
C GLU A 259 30.37 11.03 -22.49
N GLY A 260 31.18 11.18 -21.44
CA GLY A 260 31.00 12.17 -20.39
C GLY A 260 31.02 13.63 -20.87
N ALA A 261 30.39 14.48 -20.05
CA ALA A 261 30.52 15.93 -19.97
C ALA A 261 30.87 16.66 -21.28
N GLY A 262 29.84 17.04 -22.05
CA GLY A 262 29.94 18.10 -23.04
C GLY A 262 29.11 17.89 -24.29
N GLY A 263 28.02 18.65 -24.41
CA GLY A 263 27.45 18.96 -25.73
C GLY A 263 25.97 18.66 -25.93
N CYS A 264 25.11 19.44 -25.28
CA CYS A 264 23.93 19.97 -25.96
C CYS A 264 23.95 21.49 -25.78
N LYS A 265 24.76 22.18 -26.59
CA LYS A 265 24.56 23.61 -26.80
C LYS A 265 23.23 23.77 -27.52
N GLU A 266 22.33 24.50 -26.85
CA GLU A 266 21.25 25.32 -27.37
C GLU A 266 20.91 25.16 -28.86
N HIS A 267 19.68 24.73 -29.14
CA HIS A 267 18.85 25.44 -30.10
C HIS A 267 17.89 26.33 -29.32
N ALA A 268 18.42 27.48 -28.90
CA ALA A 268 17.62 28.64 -28.59
C ALA A 268 17.11 29.24 -29.91
N GLY A 269 15.87 29.74 -29.91
CA GLY A 269 15.38 30.68 -30.91
C GLY A 269 14.42 30.10 -31.95
N ALA A 270 13.15 29.99 -31.56
CA ALA A 270 12.09 30.42 -32.45
C ALA A 270 12.18 31.95 -32.56
N GLU A 271 12.41 32.47 -33.75
CA GLU A 271 11.97 33.80 -34.18
C GLU A 271 12.27 33.97 -35.68
N LYS A 272 11.25 33.82 -36.53
CA LYS A 272 10.62 35.01 -37.12
C LYS A 272 9.45 34.65 -38.04
N GLU A 273 8.36 35.34 -37.74
CA GLU A 273 7.19 35.57 -38.57
C GLU A 273 7.54 36.03 -40.00
N SER A 274 6.59 35.72 -40.88
CA SER A 274 6.14 36.52 -42.02
C SER A 274 7.13 36.84 -43.14
N GLU A 275 6.91 36.13 -44.25
CA GLU A 275 7.08 36.65 -45.59
C GLU A 275 5.94 37.63 -45.90
N LYS A 276 6.24 38.94 -46.03
CA LYS A 276 5.51 39.86 -46.91
C LYS A 276 6.32 41.10 -47.27
N ASP A 277 6.21 41.45 -48.55
CA ASP A 277 6.63 42.65 -49.27
C ASP A 277 8.13 42.73 -49.64
N ALA A 278 8.54 42.24 -50.82
CA ALA A 278 8.31 42.82 -52.15
C ALA A 278 8.95 44.22 -52.31
N GLU A 279 10.17 44.21 -52.84
CA GLU A 279 10.62 45.01 -53.99
C GLU A 279 9.89 46.35 -54.26
N LYS A 280 10.54 47.47 -53.90
CA LYS A 280 10.71 48.60 -54.83
C LYS A 280 11.74 49.61 -54.33
N LYS A 281 12.67 49.92 -55.25
CA LYS A 281 13.23 51.24 -55.55
C LYS A 281 13.06 52.37 -54.52
#